data_AF-A0A2T5VFW0-F1
#
_entry.id   AF-A0A2T5VFW0-F1
#
_cell.length_a   1.000
_cell.length_b   1.000
_cell.length_c   1.000
_cell.angle_alpha   90.00
_cell.angle_beta   90.00
_cell.angle_gamma   90.00
#
_symmetry.space_group_name_H-M   'P 1'
#
loop_
_entity.id
_entity.type
_entity.pdbx_description
1 polymer ?
#
loop_
_entity_poly.entity_id
_entity_poly.type
_entity_poly.pdbx_seq_one_letter_code
_entity_poly.pdbx_strand_id
1 'polypeptide(L)'
;MGLVLKYARLTKAGTWQYRRRIPTKLRDFLTQGEFKRYLGSTEREALKNFPKVDAEFERLVAAAHRRASRLSDTSLSPLDVHREAERLARELAQGTVTIGGRTLPASDPDAADILRDSYFSQLPQDNETGEPVGEPDINGRAVSILANGGRLARPEPTLADAKRLYVRERITGDINETAKLNRIERVMDYLSHAIDATRPLSSLTREDARDVRDHMLRDLDMRPATVKRYMNDIRALVSFGITEYGLRDASNPFIRLPVKTEISVQEERSPIPEATLRAIRSQLANHAGPTLLRIWRMLEGTGCRLGEVSGLLVADVVLDGAIPYLNLVHHPHRRLKTAGSVRRVPLIGEALEAAQEAVDAAEGGTPCSPDMAVCAVRMEPRQRSCGMCAPSPTIRRSWSIRCATTWKTG
;
A
#
# COMPACT_ATOMS: atom_id res chain seq x y z
N MET A 1 -21.86 14.98 -34.67
CA MET A 1 -21.50 13.60 -34.31
C MET A 1 -22.04 13.31 -32.92
N GLY A 2 -23.08 12.48 -32.81
CA GLY A 2 -23.75 12.20 -31.53
C GLY A 2 -22.87 11.35 -30.60
N LEU A 3 -22.78 11.75 -29.32
CA LEU A 3 -22.12 10.98 -28.27
C LEU A 3 -22.86 9.65 -28.07
N VAL A 4 -22.25 8.54 -28.49
CA VAL A 4 -22.81 7.20 -28.26
C VAL A 4 -22.63 6.83 -26.78
N LEU A 5 -23.72 6.84 -26.02
CA LEU A 5 -23.75 6.36 -24.64
C LEU A 5 -23.61 4.83 -24.61
N LYS A 6 -22.38 4.33 -24.56
CA LYS A 6 -22.10 2.89 -24.40
C LYS A 6 -22.82 2.36 -23.16
N TYR A 7 -23.56 1.26 -23.30
CA TYR A 7 -24.32 0.60 -22.21
C TYR A 7 -25.61 1.28 -21.74
N ALA A 8 -26.00 2.43 -22.31
CA ALA A 8 -27.34 2.99 -22.13
C ALA A 8 -28.31 2.37 -23.14
N ARG A 9 -29.51 1.97 -22.68
CA ARG A 9 -30.59 1.42 -23.52
C ARG A 9 -31.90 2.12 -23.22
N LEU A 10 -32.66 2.43 -24.27
CA LEU A 10 -34.04 2.87 -24.15
C LEU A 10 -34.94 1.65 -23.90
N THR A 11 -35.79 1.73 -22.88
CA THR A 11 -36.75 0.68 -22.55
C THR A 11 -38.04 0.85 -23.37
N LYS A 12 -38.87 -0.20 -23.43
CA LYS A 12 -40.20 -0.13 -24.08
C LYS A 12 -41.12 0.92 -23.46
N ALA A 13 -40.85 1.35 -22.23
CA ALA A 13 -41.60 2.37 -21.51
C ALA A 13 -41.06 3.80 -21.76
N GLY A 14 -40.15 3.98 -22.73
CA GLY A 14 -39.61 5.30 -23.09
C GLY A 14 -38.58 5.86 -22.11
N THR A 15 -38.08 5.06 -21.16
CA THR A 15 -37.06 5.50 -20.19
C THR A 15 -35.68 4.96 -20.50
N TRP A 16 -34.63 5.69 -20.11
CA TRP A 16 -33.23 5.30 -20.29
C TRP A 16 -32.70 4.50 -19.10
N GLN A 17 -32.04 3.38 -19.41
CA GLN A 17 -31.45 2.48 -18.42
C GLN A 17 -29.98 2.18 -18.76
N TYR A 18 -29.10 2.24 -17.76
CA TYR A 18 -27.74 1.70 -17.83
C TYR A 18 -27.79 0.20 -17.59
N ARG A 19 -27.19 -0.60 -18.49
CA ARG A 19 -27.07 -2.06 -18.34
C ARG A 19 -25.69 -2.53 -18.78
N ARG A 20 -24.88 -3.00 -17.83
CA ARG A 20 -23.55 -3.59 -18.08
C ARG A 20 -23.41 -4.94 -17.37
N ARG A 21 -22.84 -5.92 -18.07
CA ARG A 21 -22.61 -7.27 -17.53
C ARG A 21 -21.41 -7.27 -16.59
N ILE A 22 -21.53 -7.96 -15.45
CA ILE A 22 -20.41 -8.13 -14.52
C ILE A 22 -19.49 -9.26 -15.06
N PRO A 23 -18.16 -9.06 -15.07
CA PRO A 23 -17.20 -10.08 -15.49
C PRO A 23 -17.42 -11.41 -14.77
N THR A 24 -17.34 -12.54 -15.49
CA THR A 24 -17.66 -13.86 -14.93
C THR A 24 -16.83 -14.19 -13.69
N LYS A 25 -15.54 -13.86 -13.69
CA LYS A 25 -14.60 -14.04 -12.56
C LYS A 25 -14.98 -13.25 -11.29
N LEU A 26 -15.87 -12.27 -11.39
CA LEU A 26 -16.27 -11.41 -10.26
C LEU A 26 -17.65 -11.74 -9.69
N ARG A 27 -18.38 -12.67 -10.32
CA ARG A 27 -19.75 -13.02 -9.90
C ARG A 27 -19.78 -13.70 -8.54
N ASP A 28 -18.73 -14.41 -8.17
CA ASP A 28 -18.65 -15.05 -6.85
C ASP A 28 -18.50 -14.01 -5.73
N PHE A 29 -18.04 -12.79 -6.06
CA PHE A 29 -17.87 -11.69 -5.12
C PHE A 29 -19.05 -10.68 -5.15
N LEU A 30 -19.96 -10.82 -6.12
CA LEU A 30 -21.06 -9.89 -6.37
C LEU A 30 -22.36 -10.69 -6.56
N THR A 31 -23.37 -10.45 -5.74
CA THR A 31 -24.67 -11.17 -5.78
C THR A 31 -25.48 -10.99 -7.07
N GLN A 32 -24.97 -10.27 -8.07
CA GLN A 32 -25.68 -9.90 -9.30
C GLN A 32 -24.80 -10.17 -10.52
N GLY A 33 -25.38 -10.71 -11.60
CA GLY A 33 -24.67 -10.95 -12.87
C GLY A 33 -24.69 -9.75 -13.84
N GLU A 34 -25.60 -8.79 -13.63
CA GLU A 34 -25.75 -7.59 -14.43
C GLU A 34 -26.00 -6.38 -13.54
N PHE A 35 -25.35 -5.26 -13.84
CA PHE A 35 -25.56 -3.99 -13.17
C PHE A 35 -26.58 -3.15 -13.95
N LYS A 36 -27.73 -2.87 -13.33
CA LYS A 36 -28.84 -2.11 -13.92
C LYS A 36 -29.15 -0.87 -13.09
N ARG A 37 -29.22 0.30 -13.74
CA ARG A 37 -29.56 1.59 -13.10
C ARG A 37 -30.41 2.45 -14.03
N TYR A 38 -31.32 3.21 -13.43
CA TYR A 38 -32.11 4.20 -14.15
C TYR A 38 -31.26 5.43 -14.48
N LEU A 39 -31.34 5.93 -15.72
CA LEU A 39 -30.60 7.09 -16.19
C LEU A 39 -31.48 8.34 -16.36
N GLY A 40 -32.77 8.18 -16.65
CA GLY A 40 -33.70 9.29 -16.85
C GLY A 40 -34.87 8.93 -17.77
N SER A 41 -35.84 9.83 -17.87
CA SER A 41 -36.96 9.71 -18.82
C SER A 41 -36.64 10.39 -20.16
N THR A 42 -35.66 11.29 -20.17
CA THR A 42 -35.19 12.02 -21.36
C THR A 42 -33.73 11.73 -21.66
N GLU A 43 -33.33 11.95 -22.92
CA GLU A 43 -31.94 11.77 -23.35
C GLU A 43 -30.98 12.75 -22.64
N ARG A 44 -31.41 13.99 -22.38
CA ARG A 44 -30.62 14.98 -21.63
C ARG A 44 -30.35 14.55 -20.19
N GLU A 45 -31.35 13.98 -19.52
CA GLU A 45 -31.17 13.43 -18.17
C GLU A 45 -30.22 12.23 -18.19
N ALA A 46 -30.37 11.35 -19.18
CA ALA A 46 -29.50 10.20 -19.33
C ALA A 46 -28.04 10.62 -19.54
N LEU A 47 -27.76 11.59 -20.40
CA LEU A 47 -26.42 12.16 -20.61
C LEU A 47 -25.84 12.76 -19.32
N LYS A 48 -26.66 13.45 -18.52
CA LYS A 48 -26.22 14.04 -17.25
C LYS A 48 -25.90 12.99 -16.18
N ASN A 49 -26.70 11.93 -16.10
CA ASN A 49 -26.56 10.90 -15.06
C ASN A 49 -25.57 9.78 -15.43
N PHE A 50 -25.29 9.60 -16.73
CA PHE A 50 -24.43 8.53 -17.21
C PHE A 50 -23.04 8.49 -16.56
N PRO A 51 -22.25 9.58 -16.50
CA PRO A 51 -20.90 9.53 -15.91
C PRO A 51 -20.92 9.11 -14.43
N LYS A 52 -21.97 9.48 -13.69
CA LYS A 52 -22.12 9.13 -12.27
C LYS A 52 -22.38 7.64 -12.10
N VAL A 53 -23.27 7.08 -12.91
CA VAL A 53 -23.64 5.66 -12.87
C VAL A 53 -22.50 4.78 -13.39
N ASP A 54 -21.78 5.22 -14.42
CA ASP A 54 -20.62 4.50 -14.93
C ASP A 54 -19.47 4.48 -13.90
N ALA A 55 -19.20 5.60 -13.23
CA ALA A 55 -18.25 5.65 -12.13
C ALA A 55 -18.68 4.79 -10.92
N GLU A 56 -19.98 4.63 -10.66
CA GLU A 56 -20.50 3.69 -9.65
C GLU A 56 -20.17 2.25 -10.02
N PHE A 57 -20.39 1.86 -11.29
CA PHE A 57 -20.04 0.54 -11.79
C PHE A 57 -18.54 0.25 -11.67
N GLU A 58 -17.69 1.18 -12.13
CA GLU A 58 -16.23 1.00 -12.06
C GLU A 58 -15.74 0.87 -10.61
N ARG A 59 -16.31 1.64 -9.66
CA ARG A 59 -16.01 1.49 -8.24
C ARG A 59 -16.42 0.13 -7.68
N LEU A 60 -17.58 -0.37 -8.06
CA LEU A 60 -18.10 -1.68 -7.63
C LEU A 60 -17.19 -2.81 -8.16
N VAL A 61 -16.82 -2.76 -9.44
CA VAL A 61 -15.90 -3.72 -10.06
C VAL A 61 -14.52 -3.66 -9.41
N ALA A 62 -13.96 -2.47 -9.19
CA ALA A 62 -12.68 -2.30 -8.51
C ALA A 62 -12.72 -2.80 -7.04
N ALA A 63 -13.84 -2.61 -6.34
CA ALA A 63 -14.02 -3.16 -5.00
C ALA A 63 -14.09 -4.70 -4.99
N ALA A 64 -14.78 -5.29 -5.95
CA ALA A 64 -14.84 -6.75 -6.12
C ALA A 64 -13.46 -7.34 -6.45
N HIS A 65 -12.71 -6.72 -7.36
CA HIS A 65 -11.32 -7.11 -7.65
C HIS A 65 -10.43 -7.04 -6.42
N ARG A 66 -10.53 -5.97 -5.61
CA ARG A 66 -9.77 -5.87 -4.35
C ARG A 66 -10.15 -6.95 -3.35
N ARG A 67 -11.43 -7.31 -3.25
CA ARG A 67 -11.90 -8.39 -2.36
C ARG A 67 -11.40 -9.75 -2.83
N ALA A 68 -11.48 -10.01 -4.14
CA ALA A 68 -10.94 -11.21 -4.76
C ALA A 68 -9.42 -11.33 -4.52
N SER A 69 -8.68 -10.24 -4.72
CA SER A 69 -7.24 -10.20 -4.48
C SER A 69 -6.87 -10.46 -3.02
N ARG A 70 -7.58 -9.87 -2.05
CA ARG A 70 -7.34 -10.17 -0.62
C ARG A 70 -7.63 -11.62 -0.25
N LEU A 71 -8.68 -12.21 -0.83
CA LEU A 71 -8.99 -13.62 -0.62
C LEU A 71 -7.93 -14.51 -1.26
N SER A 72 -7.45 -14.17 -2.46
CA SER A 72 -6.32 -14.88 -3.06
C SER A 72 -5.03 -14.75 -2.25
N ASP A 73 -4.79 -13.60 -1.61
CA ASP A 73 -3.63 -13.38 -0.75
C ASP A 73 -3.69 -14.16 0.57
N THR A 74 -4.88 -14.58 1.00
CA THR A 74 -5.07 -15.42 2.20
C THR A 74 -5.10 -16.92 1.89
N SER A 75 -5.40 -17.31 0.65
CA SER A 75 -5.23 -18.70 0.19
C SER A 75 -3.75 -18.99 -0.13
N LEU A 76 -3.31 -20.21 0.22
CA LEU A 76 -1.96 -20.69 -0.12
C LEU A 76 -1.71 -20.58 -1.63
N SER A 77 -0.57 -20.04 -2.03
CA SER A 77 -0.20 -20.06 -3.45
C SER A 77 0.19 -21.48 -3.88
N PRO A 78 0.22 -21.77 -5.19
CA PRO A 78 0.75 -23.05 -5.68
C PRO A 78 2.16 -23.35 -5.14
N LEU A 79 2.98 -22.31 -4.92
CA LEU A 79 4.32 -22.43 -4.35
C LEU A 79 4.28 -22.77 -2.84
N ASP A 80 3.37 -22.15 -2.09
CA ASP A 80 3.17 -22.46 -0.67
C ASP A 80 2.63 -23.89 -0.51
N VAL A 81 1.67 -24.30 -1.34
CA VAL A 81 1.15 -25.69 -1.40
C VAL A 81 2.27 -26.66 -1.71
N HIS A 82 3.15 -26.35 -2.67
CA HIS A 82 4.31 -27.19 -2.96
C HIS A 82 5.23 -27.35 -1.76
N ARG A 83 5.56 -26.26 -1.06
CA ARG A 83 6.47 -26.27 0.09
C ARG A 83 5.91 -27.11 1.24
N GLU A 84 4.62 -26.95 1.56
CA GLU A 84 3.99 -27.78 2.58
C GLU A 84 3.87 -29.24 2.13
N ALA A 85 3.60 -29.48 0.84
CA ALA A 85 3.57 -30.83 0.28
C ALA A 85 4.94 -31.52 0.33
N GLU A 86 6.05 -30.81 0.12
CA GLU A 86 7.41 -31.35 0.30
C GLU A 86 7.69 -31.71 1.76
N ARG A 87 7.13 -30.96 2.72
CA ARG A 87 7.24 -31.29 4.15
C ARG A 87 6.44 -32.55 4.45
N LEU A 88 5.18 -32.60 4.02
CA LEU A 88 4.30 -33.74 4.24
C LEU A 88 4.81 -35.01 3.53
N ALA A 89 5.35 -34.90 2.31
CA ALA A 89 5.94 -36.03 1.60
C ALA A 89 7.13 -36.62 2.36
N ARG A 90 7.95 -35.79 3.01
CA ARG A 90 9.06 -36.25 3.87
C ARG A 90 8.55 -36.94 5.14
N GLU A 91 7.46 -36.45 5.72
CA GLU A 91 6.80 -37.09 6.86
C GLU A 91 6.22 -38.46 6.44
N LEU A 92 5.50 -38.52 5.31
CA LEU A 92 4.94 -39.76 4.77
C LEU A 92 6.02 -40.79 4.44
N ALA A 93 7.15 -40.38 3.87
CA ALA A 93 8.26 -41.26 3.52
C ALA A 93 8.85 -42.02 4.73
N GLN A 94 8.67 -41.53 5.96
CA GLN A 94 9.12 -42.19 7.19
C GLN A 94 8.14 -43.27 7.67
N GLY A 95 6.94 -43.33 7.11
CA GLY A 95 5.92 -44.33 7.42
C GLY A 95 6.13 -45.66 6.70
N THR A 96 5.23 -46.59 6.97
CA THR A 96 5.18 -47.90 6.31
C THR A 96 3.78 -48.19 5.80
N VAL A 97 3.69 -48.87 4.65
CA VAL A 97 2.43 -49.29 4.02
C VAL A 97 2.42 -50.81 3.94
N THR A 98 1.28 -51.44 4.22
CA THR A 98 1.13 -52.89 4.11
C THR A 98 0.40 -53.24 2.83
N ILE A 99 1.06 -54.00 1.94
CA ILE A 99 0.56 -54.39 0.62
C ILE A 99 0.68 -55.90 0.49
N GLY A 100 -0.44 -56.60 0.30
CA GLY A 100 -0.44 -58.06 0.10
C GLY A 100 0.24 -58.86 1.21
N GLY A 101 0.16 -58.39 2.47
CA GLY A 101 0.80 -59.03 3.62
C GLY A 101 2.29 -58.72 3.83
N ARG A 102 2.88 -57.84 2.99
CA ARG A 102 4.24 -57.32 3.15
C ARG A 102 4.18 -55.88 3.66
N THR A 103 5.03 -55.54 4.64
CA THR A 103 5.21 -54.17 5.12
C THR A 103 6.37 -53.54 4.38
N LEU A 104 6.09 -52.52 3.58
CA LEU A 104 7.07 -51.75 2.82
C LEU A 104 7.21 -50.34 3.40
N PRO A 105 8.38 -49.71 3.32
CA PRO A 105 8.50 -48.28 3.56
C PRO A 105 7.59 -47.51 2.60
N ALA A 106 6.97 -46.42 3.06
CA ALA A 106 6.13 -45.57 2.21
C ALA A 106 6.93 -44.87 1.10
N SER A 107 8.25 -44.80 1.21
CA SER A 107 9.15 -44.35 0.15
C SER A 107 9.40 -45.37 -0.95
N ASP A 108 8.97 -46.63 -0.77
CA ASP A 108 9.06 -47.65 -1.80
C ASP A 108 8.16 -47.25 -2.99
N PRO A 109 8.62 -47.36 -4.26
CA PRO A 109 7.84 -46.94 -5.42
C PRO A 109 6.44 -47.55 -5.49
N ASP A 110 6.32 -48.85 -5.20
CA ASP A 110 5.03 -49.55 -5.26
C ASP A 110 4.10 -49.05 -4.13
N ALA A 111 4.66 -48.78 -2.95
CA ALA A 111 3.91 -48.21 -1.84
C ALA A 111 3.47 -46.77 -2.09
N ALA A 112 4.35 -45.95 -2.67
CA ALA A 112 4.08 -44.56 -2.98
C ALA A 112 3.02 -44.41 -4.08
N ASP A 113 3.06 -45.26 -5.12
CA ASP A 113 2.04 -45.29 -6.17
C ASP A 113 0.68 -45.71 -5.61
N ILE A 114 0.61 -46.71 -4.73
CA ILE A 114 -0.65 -47.12 -4.07
C ILE A 114 -1.20 -46.00 -3.18
N LEU A 115 -0.35 -45.31 -2.42
CA LEU A 115 -0.77 -44.15 -1.62
C LEU A 115 -1.34 -43.03 -2.51
N ARG A 116 -0.70 -42.78 -3.66
CA ARG A 116 -1.16 -41.80 -4.63
C ARG A 116 -2.53 -42.21 -5.20
N ASP A 117 -2.64 -43.41 -5.71
CA ASP A 117 -3.86 -43.91 -6.35
C ASP A 117 -5.03 -43.99 -5.35
N SER A 118 -4.76 -44.43 -4.11
CA SER A 118 -5.75 -44.46 -3.02
C SER A 118 -6.23 -43.07 -2.60
N TYR A 119 -5.40 -42.03 -2.75
CA TYR A 119 -5.81 -40.66 -2.48
C TYR A 119 -6.72 -40.13 -3.59
N PHE A 120 -6.29 -40.27 -4.84
CA PHE A 120 -7.04 -39.76 -5.99
C PHE A 120 -8.35 -40.51 -6.25
N SER A 121 -8.47 -41.78 -5.85
CA SER A 121 -9.73 -42.54 -5.95
C SER A 121 -10.85 -42.00 -5.05
N GLN A 122 -10.52 -41.19 -4.04
CA GLN A 122 -11.50 -40.59 -3.12
C GLN A 122 -12.03 -39.25 -3.64
N LEU A 123 -11.39 -38.67 -4.67
CA LEU A 123 -11.77 -37.39 -5.23
C LEU A 123 -12.85 -37.54 -6.30
N PRO A 124 -13.76 -36.56 -6.47
CA PRO A 124 -14.69 -36.53 -7.60
C PRO A 124 -13.93 -36.62 -8.92
N GLN A 125 -14.34 -37.53 -9.80
CA GLN A 125 -13.75 -37.70 -11.13
C GLN A 125 -14.59 -37.00 -12.19
N ASP A 126 -13.92 -36.52 -13.23
CA ASP A 126 -14.57 -35.98 -14.41
C ASP A 126 -15.20 -37.14 -15.20
N ASN A 127 -16.47 -37.00 -15.54
CA ASN A 127 -17.23 -38.04 -16.24
C ASN A 127 -16.72 -38.31 -17.66
N GLU A 128 -16.00 -37.37 -18.29
CA GLU A 128 -15.48 -37.51 -19.65
C GLU A 128 -14.03 -38.01 -19.69
N THR A 129 -13.19 -37.59 -18.74
CA THR A 129 -11.75 -37.91 -18.75
C THR A 129 -11.34 -38.96 -17.73
N GLY A 130 -12.16 -39.23 -16.71
CA GLY A 130 -11.81 -40.10 -15.59
C GLY A 130 -10.75 -39.52 -14.65
N GLU A 131 -10.32 -38.27 -14.87
CA GLU A 131 -9.32 -37.58 -14.07
C GLU A 131 -9.95 -36.93 -12.82
N PRO A 132 -9.22 -36.82 -11.70
CA PRO A 132 -9.68 -36.10 -10.52
C PRO A 132 -9.99 -34.62 -10.82
N VAL A 133 -11.14 -34.13 -10.36
CA VAL A 133 -11.58 -32.74 -10.57
C VAL A 133 -11.04 -31.84 -9.45
N GLY A 134 -10.21 -30.86 -9.83
CA GLY A 134 -9.72 -29.80 -8.94
C GLY A 134 -8.20 -29.68 -8.93
N GLU A 135 -7.68 -28.54 -8.44
CA GLU A 135 -6.25 -28.41 -8.19
C GLU A 135 -5.84 -29.31 -7.03
N PRO A 136 -4.73 -30.07 -7.13
CA PRO A 136 -4.25 -30.89 -6.03
C PRO A 136 -3.98 -30.03 -4.80
N ASP A 137 -4.63 -30.38 -3.69
CA ASP A 137 -4.33 -29.81 -2.39
C ASP A 137 -2.96 -30.26 -1.88
N ILE A 138 -2.61 -29.88 -0.66
CA ILE A 138 -1.32 -30.25 -0.04
C ILE A 138 -1.13 -31.78 -0.04
N ASN A 139 -2.18 -32.55 0.29
CA ASN A 139 -2.09 -34.01 0.40
C ASN A 139 -1.89 -34.66 -0.97
N GLY A 140 -2.71 -34.28 -1.97
CA GLY A 140 -2.61 -34.82 -3.32
C GLY A 140 -1.26 -34.52 -3.95
N ARG A 141 -0.72 -33.32 -3.67
CA ARG A 141 0.62 -32.97 -4.12
C ARG A 141 1.72 -33.70 -3.35
N ALA A 142 1.56 -33.95 -2.05
CA ALA A 142 2.54 -34.67 -1.25
C ALA A 142 2.70 -36.13 -1.68
N VAL A 143 1.59 -36.85 -1.89
CA VAL A 143 1.62 -38.22 -2.43
C VAL A 143 2.20 -38.26 -3.85
N SER A 144 1.96 -37.21 -4.65
CA SER A 144 2.57 -37.08 -5.99
C SER A 144 4.07 -36.81 -5.92
N ILE A 145 4.55 -36.03 -4.95
CA ILE A 145 5.99 -35.84 -4.70
C ILE A 145 6.62 -37.17 -4.28
N LEU A 146 5.97 -37.90 -3.38
CA LEU A 146 6.44 -39.18 -2.86
C LEU A 146 6.55 -40.24 -3.98
N ALA A 147 5.49 -40.40 -4.78
CA ALA A 147 5.45 -41.34 -5.91
C ALA A 147 6.50 -41.03 -6.98
N ASN A 148 6.80 -39.74 -7.21
CA ASN A 148 7.86 -39.32 -8.14
C ASN A 148 9.27 -39.35 -7.50
N GLY A 149 9.45 -39.99 -6.34
CA GLY A 149 10.75 -40.07 -5.65
C GLY A 149 11.32 -38.69 -5.27
N GLY A 150 10.46 -37.73 -4.96
CA GLY A 150 10.83 -36.35 -4.64
C GLY A 150 11.07 -35.45 -5.85
N ARG A 151 10.85 -35.92 -7.08
CA ARG A 151 11.20 -35.20 -8.33
C ARG A 151 10.03 -34.51 -9.02
N LEU A 152 9.03 -34.05 -8.27
CA LEU A 152 7.92 -33.28 -8.85
C LEU A 152 8.36 -31.84 -9.11
N ALA A 153 8.06 -31.29 -10.28
CA ALA A 153 8.40 -29.92 -10.63
C ALA A 153 7.81 -28.91 -9.64
N ARG A 154 8.69 -28.03 -9.14
CA ARG A 154 8.32 -26.89 -8.30
C ARG A 154 7.64 -25.82 -9.17
N PRO A 155 6.50 -25.24 -8.74
CA PRO A 155 5.89 -24.13 -9.47
C PRO A 155 6.84 -22.94 -9.51
N GLU A 156 6.81 -22.21 -10.62
CA GLU A 156 7.60 -21.00 -10.71
C GLU A 156 6.98 -19.89 -9.83
N PRO A 157 7.79 -19.13 -9.08
CA PRO A 157 7.29 -18.04 -8.24
C PRO A 157 6.75 -16.90 -9.11
N THR A 158 5.60 -16.36 -8.71
CA THR A 158 4.92 -15.25 -9.40
C THR A 158 5.18 -13.90 -8.71
N LEU A 159 4.71 -12.80 -9.32
CA LEU A 159 4.69 -11.49 -8.68
C LEU A 159 3.86 -11.46 -7.38
N ALA A 160 2.76 -12.22 -7.34
CA ALA A 160 1.94 -12.34 -6.13
C ALA A 160 2.72 -13.03 -5.00
N ASP A 161 3.50 -14.07 -5.32
CA ASP A 161 4.37 -14.74 -4.35
C ASP A 161 5.47 -13.82 -3.83
N ALA A 162 6.07 -12.99 -4.71
CA ALA A 162 7.04 -11.98 -4.30
C ALA A 162 6.40 -10.92 -3.37
N LYS A 163 5.17 -10.48 -3.67
CA LYS A 163 4.41 -9.55 -2.83
C LYS A 163 4.20 -10.11 -1.43
N ARG A 164 3.69 -11.33 -1.31
CA ARG A 164 3.44 -11.98 -0.01
C ARG A 164 4.71 -12.09 0.83
N LEU A 165 5.79 -12.57 0.21
CA LEU A 165 7.09 -12.69 0.87
C LEU A 165 7.61 -11.33 1.34
N TYR A 166 7.55 -10.30 0.47
CA TYR A 166 8.01 -8.95 0.80
C TYR A 166 7.21 -8.32 1.92
N VAL A 167 5.87 -8.48 1.91
CA VAL A 167 5.01 -7.97 2.97
C VAL A 167 5.38 -8.64 4.30
N ARG A 168 5.46 -9.97 4.32
CA ARG A 168 5.78 -10.75 5.52
C ARG A 168 7.13 -10.36 6.14
N GLU A 169 8.16 -10.16 5.32
CA GLU A 169 9.52 -9.95 5.84
C GLU A 169 9.94 -8.49 6.01
N ARG A 170 9.37 -7.56 5.22
CA ARG A 170 9.81 -6.15 5.19
C ARG A 170 8.77 -5.16 5.73
N ILE A 171 7.52 -5.59 5.90
CA ILE A 171 6.41 -4.69 6.26
C ILE A 171 5.72 -5.10 7.56
N THR A 172 5.44 -6.39 7.76
CA THR A 172 4.79 -6.89 8.97
C THR A 172 5.60 -6.51 10.22
N GLY A 173 4.93 -5.89 11.19
CA GLY A 173 5.57 -5.43 12.44
C GLY A 173 6.23 -4.05 12.34
N ASP A 174 6.09 -3.33 11.21
CA ASP A 174 6.52 -1.94 11.10
C ASP A 174 5.44 -0.97 11.60
N ILE A 175 5.85 0.10 12.29
CA ILE A 175 4.93 1.15 12.79
C ILE A 175 4.11 1.80 11.65
N ASN A 176 4.63 1.82 10.42
CA ASN A 176 3.95 2.33 9.23
C ASN A 176 3.43 1.22 8.32
N GLU A 177 3.15 0.03 8.87
CA GLU A 177 2.67 -1.14 8.15
C GLU A 177 1.52 -0.78 7.19
N THR A 178 0.46 -0.13 7.67
CA THR A 178 -0.68 0.27 6.83
C THR A 178 -0.28 1.17 5.65
N ALA A 179 0.64 2.12 5.86
CA ALA A 179 1.08 3.03 4.79
C ALA A 179 1.97 2.33 3.77
N LYS A 180 2.84 1.42 4.21
CA LYS A 180 3.71 0.61 3.34
C LYS A 180 2.88 -0.41 2.55
N LEU A 181 1.94 -1.10 3.19
CA LEU A 181 0.99 -2.01 2.54
C LEU A 181 0.24 -1.31 1.42
N ASN A 182 -0.42 -0.18 1.73
CA ASN A 182 -1.14 0.61 0.73
C ASN A 182 -0.27 1.10 -0.43
N ARG A 183 1.03 1.26 -0.21
CA ARG A 183 1.98 1.64 -1.26
C ARG A 183 2.32 0.45 -2.17
N ILE A 184 2.52 -0.74 -1.59
CA ILE A 184 2.72 -1.97 -2.36
C ILE A 184 1.46 -2.35 -3.15
N GLU A 185 0.27 -2.21 -2.56
CA GLU A 185 -0.99 -2.46 -3.29
C GLU A 185 -1.11 -1.57 -4.54
N ARG A 186 -0.84 -0.27 -4.41
CA ARG A 186 -0.83 0.65 -5.57
C ARG A 186 0.20 0.25 -6.62
N VAL A 187 1.36 -0.21 -6.18
CA VAL A 187 2.42 -0.68 -7.08
C VAL A 187 1.96 -1.92 -7.85
N MET A 188 1.30 -2.86 -7.18
CA MET A 188 0.71 -4.05 -7.81
C MET A 188 -0.39 -3.68 -8.80
N ASP A 189 -1.22 -2.69 -8.48
CA ASP A 189 -2.23 -2.18 -9.41
C ASP A 189 -1.57 -1.66 -10.71
N TYR A 190 -0.47 -0.90 -10.61
CA TYR A 190 0.26 -0.43 -11.79
C TYR A 190 0.93 -1.57 -12.58
N LEU A 191 1.45 -2.58 -11.89
CA LEU A 191 2.04 -3.76 -12.55
C LEU A 191 0.99 -4.56 -13.32
N SER A 192 -0.23 -4.67 -12.78
CA SER A 192 -1.32 -5.44 -13.37
C SER A 192 -1.78 -4.94 -14.75
N HIS A 193 -1.40 -3.71 -15.12
CA HIS A 193 -1.71 -3.17 -16.44
C HIS A 193 -0.96 -3.89 -17.57
N ALA A 194 0.30 -4.26 -17.36
CA ALA A 194 1.15 -4.89 -18.37
C ALA A 194 1.47 -6.36 -18.06
N ILE A 195 1.41 -6.75 -16.78
CA ILE A 195 1.84 -8.06 -16.33
C ILE A 195 0.67 -8.80 -15.69
N ASP A 196 0.35 -9.98 -16.21
CA ASP A 196 -0.67 -10.84 -15.61
C ASP A 196 -0.19 -11.41 -14.26
N ALA A 197 -1.13 -11.62 -13.35
CA ALA A 197 -0.85 -12.09 -11.98
C ALA A 197 -0.24 -13.49 -11.95
N THR A 198 -0.55 -14.33 -12.96
CA THR A 198 -0.03 -15.70 -13.06
C THR A 198 1.36 -15.78 -13.67
N ARG A 199 1.90 -14.66 -14.19
CA ARG A 199 3.19 -14.66 -14.88
C ARG A 199 4.33 -14.92 -13.89
N PRO A 200 5.24 -15.86 -14.20
CA PRO A 200 6.44 -16.08 -13.42
C PRO A 200 7.38 -14.88 -13.34
N LEU A 201 8.13 -14.76 -12.25
CA LEU A 201 9.17 -13.74 -12.07
C LEU A 201 10.32 -13.89 -13.07
N SER A 202 10.62 -15.13 -13.47
CA SER A 202 11.66 -15.50 -14.44
C SER A 202 11.37 -14.99 -15.85
N SER A 203 10.09 -14.87 -16.22
CA SER A 203 9.66 -14.51 -17.57
C SER A 203 9.38 -13.01 -17.75
N LEU A 204 9.74 -12.16 -16.78
CA LEU A 204 9.50 -10.72 -16.87
C LEU A 204 10.48 -10.07 -17.85
N THR A 205 9.95 -9.30 -18.79
CA THR A 205 10.74 -8.70 -19.86
C THR A 205 10.98 -7.21 -19.66
N ARG A 206 11.97 -6.67 -20.38
CA ARG A 206 12.25 -5.22 -20.41
C ARG A 206 11.12 -4.43 -21.08
N GLU A 207 10.36 -5.06 -21.95
CA GLU A 207 9.18 -4.48 -22.60
C GLU A 207 8.06 -4.27 -21.59
N ASP A 208 7.74 -5.30 -20.80
CA ASP A 208 6.76 -5.19 -19.69
C ASP A 208 7.10 -4.02 -18.75
N ALA A 209 8.39 -3.87 -18.40
CA ALA A 209 8.84 -2.78 -17.53
C ALA A 209 8.68 -1.39 -18.18
N ARG A 210 8.81 -1.28 -19.50
CA ARG A 210 8.58 -0.02 -20.25
C ARG A 210 7.09 0.30 -20.30
N ASP A 211 6.24 -0.69 -20.53
CA ASP A 211 4.79 -0.51 -20.58
C ASP A 211 4.24 -0.04 -19.23
N VAL A 212 4.71 -0.62 -18.13
CA VAL A 212 4.35 -0.17 -16.77
C VAL A 212 4.76 1.28 -16.53
N ARG A 213 5.96 1.68 -16.97
CA ARG A 213 6.44 3.07 -16.86
C ARG A 213 5.60 4.01 -17.72
N ASP A 214 5.33 3.62 -18.96
CA ASP A 214 4.66 4.46 -19.94
C ASP A 214 3.17 4.60 -19.60
N HIS A 215 2.54 3.58 -19.05
CA HIS A 215 1.21 3.67 -18.43
C HIS A 215 1.16 4.72 -17.32
N MET A 216 2.14 4.71 -16.39
CA MET A 216 2.21 5.70 -15.32
C MET A 216 2.44 7.13 -15.82
N LEU A 217 3.25 7.31 -16.86
CA LEU A 217 3.58 8.65 -17.39
C LEU A 217 2.52 9.19 -18.35
N ARG A 218 2.01 8.34 -19.26
CA ARG A 218 1.12 8.74 -20.36
C ARG A 218 -0.34 8.66 -19.97
N ASP A 219 -0.78 7.52 -19.43
CA ASP A 219 -2.20 7.26 -19.22
C ASP A 219 -2.70 7.84 -17.90
N LEU A 220 -1.84 7.78 -16.87
CA LEU A 220 -2.14 8.32 -15.54
C LEU A 220 -1.61 9.74 -15.31
N ASP A 221 -0.90 10.31 -16.29
CA ASP A 221 -0.31 11.65 -16.26
C ASP A 221 0.43 11.97 -14.94
N MET A 222 1.21 11.00 -14.44
CA MET A 222 1.91 11.17 -13.18
C MET A 222 3.19 11.98 -13.35
N ARG A 223 3.45 12.84 -12.36
CA ARG A 223 4.73 13.58 -12.27
C ARG A 223 5.92 12.60 -12.30
N PRO A 224 6.98 12.86 -13.09
CA PRO A 224 8.12 11.94 -13.23
C PRO A 224 8.82 11.57 -11.92
N ALA A 225 8.87 12.49 -10.95
CA ALA A 225 9.41 12.21 -9.61
C ALA A 225 8.58 11.17 -8.84
N THR A 226 7.25 11.18 -9.01
CA THR A 226 6.34 10.19 -8.42
C THR A 226 6.53 8.83 -9.10
N VAL A 227 6.61 8.80 -10.43
CA VAL A 227 6.86 7.58 -11.19
C VAL A 227 8.20 6.95 -10.78
N LYS A 228 9.27 7.74 -10.71
CA LYS A 228 10.60 7.27 -10.25
C LYS A 228 10.53 6.63 -8.86
N ARG A 229 9.71 7.18 -7.97
CA ARG A 229 9.50 6.63 -6.62
C ARG A 229 8.81 5.26 -6.68
N TYR A 230 7.73 5.11 -7.44
CA TYR A 230 7.04 3.82 -7.57
C TYR A 230 7.88 2.78 -8.32
N MET A 231 8.63 3.19 -9.34
CA MET A 231 9.58 2.33 -10.05
C MET A 231 10.68 1.79 -9.12
N ASN A 232 11.13 2.58 -8.14
CA ASN A 232 12.06 2.10 -7.13
C ASN A 232 11.42 1.05 -6.19
N ASP A 233 10.14 1.20 -5.86
CA ASP A 233 9.40 0.22 -5.05
C ASP A 233 9.21 -1.09 -5.83
N ILE A 234 8.79 -1.00 -7.10
CA ILE A 234 8.70 -2.16 -8.02
C ILE A 234 10.03 -2.87 -8.11
N ARG A 235 11.12 -2.11 -8.35
CA ARG A 235 12.46 -2.66 -8.42
C ARG A 235 12.83 -3.42 -7.14
N ALA A 236 12.56 -2.84 -5.97
CA ALA A 236 12.86 -3.47 -4.69
C ALA A 236 12.07 -4.76 -4.50
N LEU A 237 10.77 -4.75 -4.81
CA LEU A 237 9.88 -5.91 -4.74
C LEU A 237 10.37 -7.07 -5.62
N VAL A 238 10.61 -6.79 -6.92
CA VAL A 238 11.02 -7.81 -7.90
C VAL A 238 12.43 -8.33 -7.61
N SER A 239 13.39 -7.45 -7.27
CA SER A 239 14.74 -7.88 -6.89
C SER A 239 14.74 -8.74 -5.64
N PHE A 240 13.90 -8.40 -4.66
CA PHE A 240 13.76 -9.20 -3.45
C PHE A 240 13.19 -10.59 -3.77
N GLY A 241 12.10 -10.67 -4.56
CA GLY A 241 11.55 -11.95 -5.01
C GLY A 241 12.56 -12.82 -5.76
N ILE A 242 13.29 -12.26 -6.72
CA ILE A 242 14.33 -13.00 -7.48
C ILE A 242 15.42 -13.55 -6.56
N THR A 243 15.86 -12.74 -5.58
CA THR A 243 16.93 -13.12 -4.65
C THR A 243 16.48 -14.23 -3.70
N GLU A 244 15.36 -14.04 -3.02
CA GLU A 244 14.88 -14.97 -1.99
C GLU A 244 14.36 -16.29 -2.57
N TYR A 245 13.80 -16.27 -3.78
CA TYR A 245 13.42 -17.49 -4.49
C TYR A 245 14.59 -18.16 -5.22
N GLY A 246 15.79 -17.57 -5.20
CA GLY A 246 17.00 -18.16 -5.75
C GLY A 246 16.99 -18.27 -7.28
N LEU A 247 16.30 -17.37 -7.98
CA LEU A 247 16.18 -17.38 -9.44
C LEU A 247 17.45 -16.83 -10.09
N ARG A 248 18.50 -17.64 -10.18
CA ARG A 248 19.83 -17.21 -10.65
C ARG A 248 19.85 -16.66 -12.08
N ASP A 249 19.03 -17.24 -12.95
CA ASP A 249 18.97 -16.86 -14.38
C ASP A 249 17.97 -15.72 -14.64
N ALA A 250 17.16 -15.34 -13.65
CA ALA A 250 16.18 -14.28 -13.79
C ALA A 250 16.84 -12.90 -13.59
N SER A 251 16.73 -12.04 -14.58
CA SER A 251 17.17 -10.64 -14.48
C SER A 251 15.99 -9.74 -14.16
N ASN A 252 16.16 -8.78 -13.24
CA ASN A 252 15.11 -7.82 -12.94
C ASN A 252 15.01 -6.75 -14.07
N PRO A 253 13.92 -6.72 -14.86
CA PRO A 253 13.78 -5.82 -16.00
C PRO A 253 13.58 -4.36 -15.60
N PHE A 254 13.30 -4.06 -14.33
CA PHE A 254 13.10 -2.70 -13.81
C PHE A 254 14.42 -2.03 -13.39
N ILE A 255 15.55 -2.76 -13.37
CA ILE A 255 16.87 -2.20 -13.04
C ILE A 255 17.32 -1.22 -14.11
N ARG A 256 17.81 -0.04 -13.71
CA ARG A 256 18.33 1.01 -14.62
C ARG A 256 17.33 1.37 -15.74
N LEU A 257 16.02 1.34 -15.48
CA LEU A 257 15.05 1.87 -16.43
C LEU A 257 15.02 3.41 -16.32
N PRO A 258 15.35 4.16 -17.38
CA PRO A 258 15.34 5.60 -17.32
C PRO A 258 13.91 6.12 -17.28
N VAL A 259 13.64 6.99 -16.31
CA VAL A 259 12.47 7.87 -16.27
C VAL A 259 13.03 9.25 -16.61
N LYS A 260 12.75 9.74 -17.82
CA LYS A 260 13.12 11.11 -18.22
C LYS A 260 12.37 12.05 -17.29
N THR A 261 13.09 12.52 -16.27
CA THR A 261 12.65 13.64 -15.48
C THR A 261 13.12 14.81 -16.31
N GLU A 262 12.22 15.46 -17.06
CA GLU A 262 12.53 16.82 -17.47
C GLU A 262 12.97 17.53 -16.20
N ILE A 263 14.14 18.17 -16.25
CA ILE A 263 14.55 19.11 -15.22
C ILE A 263 13.61 20.31 -15.40
N SER A 264 12.30 20.11 -15.25
CA SER A 264 11.45 21.19 -14.81
C SER A 264 12.13 21.59 -13.52
N VAL A 265 12.62 22.84 -13.52
CA VAL A 265 12.99 23.58 -12.33
C VAL A 265 12.08 23.04 -11.26
N GLN A 266 12.63 22.23 -10.32
CA GLN A 266 11.83 21.75 -9.20
C GLN A 266 11.08 22.99 -8.77
N GLU A 267 9.75 23.00 -8.72
CA GLU A 267 9.05 24.13 -8.11
C GLU A 267 9.60 24.19 -6.68
N GLU A 268 10.68 24.96 -6.55
CA GLU A 268 11.65 24.78 -5.51
C GLU A 268 11.04 25.55 -4.37
N ARG A 269 10.12 24.87 -3.66
CA ARG A 269 9.10 25.44 -2.77
C ARG A 269 9.50 26.81 -2.25
N SER A 270 9.06 27.88 -2.91
CA SER A 270 9.53 29.21 -2.56
C SER A 270 9.25 29.49 -1.08
N PRO A 271 10.13 30.25 -0.39
CA PRO A 271 9.82 30.74 0.94
C PRO A 271 8.46 31.42 0.94
N ILE A 272 7.72 31.29 2.04
CA ILE A 272 6.47 32.01 2.22
C ILE A 272 6.82 33.49 2.38
N PRO A 273 6.26 34.41 1.56
CA PRO A 273 6.48 35.84 1.74
C PRO A 273 6.02 36.30 3.12
N GLU A 274 6.73 37.27 3.70
CA GLU A 274 6.45 37.73 5.06
C GLU A 274 5.03 38.32 5.22
N ALA A 275 4.52 38.99 4.18
CA ALA A 275 3.13 39.47 4.14
C ALA A 275 2.12 38.31 4.23
N THR A 276 2.40 37.19 3.55
CA THR A 276 1.57 35.99 3.58
C THR A 276 1.65 35.29 4.94
N LEU A 277 2.82 35.26 5.60
CA LEU A 277 2.94 34.71 6.95
C LEU A 277 2.10 35.48 7.97
N ARG A 278 2.13 36.81 7.91
CA ARG A 278 1.24 37.65 8.75
C ARG A 278 -0.23 37.33 8.52
N ALA A 279 -0.64 37.23 7.26
CA ALA A 279 -2.02 36.87 6.92
C ALA A 279 -2.42 35.47 7.44
N ILE A 280 -1.54 34.47 7.32
CA ILE A 280 -1.76 33.12 7.85
C ILE A 280 -1.89 33.15 9.38
N ARG A 281 -1.00 33.86 10.08
CA ARG A 281 -1.09 34.02 11.55
C ARG A 281 -2.41 34.65 11.98
N SER A 282 -2.84 35.73 11.33
CA SER A 282 -4.13 36.39 11.63
C SER A 282 -5.32 35.46 11.37
N GLN A 283 -5.31 34.71 10.26
CA GLN A 283 -6.34 33.70 9.97
C GLN A 283 -6.39 32.60 11.03
N LEU A 284 -5.24 32.08 11.47
CA LEU A 284 -5.17 31.04 12.51
C LEU A 284 -5.64 31.57 13.86
N ALA A 285 -5.24 32.79 14.25
CA ALA A 285 -5.69 33.39 15.51
C ALA A 285 -7.22 33.57 15.56
N ASN A 286 -7.85 33.89 14.42
CA ASN A 286 -9.30 34.16 14.35
C ASN A 286 -10.16 32.91 14.16
N HIS A 287 -9.62 31.83 13.59
CA HIS A 287 -10.42 30.70 13.11
C HIS A 287 -9.90 29.31 13.52
N ALA A 288 -8.67 29.20 14.04
CA ALA A 288 -8.13 27.94 14.50
C ALA A 288 -8.30 27.75 16.01
N GLY A 289 -8.47 26.50 16.44
CA GLY A 289 -8.41 26.17 17.87
C GLY A 289 -7.03 26.44 18.46
N PRO A 290 -6.94 26.70 19.79
CA PRO A 290 -5.70 27.13 20.46
C PRO A 290 -4.53 26.16 20.24
N THR A 291 -4.80 24.85 20.20
CA THR A 291 -3.79 23.82 19.92
C THR A 291 -3.13 23.99 18.55
N LEU A 292 -3.91 24.30 17.50
CA LEU A 292 -3.36 24.43 16.15
C LEU A 292 -2.51 25.70 16.01
N LEU A 293 -2.91 26.78 16.69
CA LEU A 293 -2.13 28.02 16.74
C LEU A 293 -0.78 27.82 17.43
N ARG A 294 -0.74 27.11 18.56
CA ARG A 294 0.51 26.77 19.27
C ARG A 294 1.44 25.92 18.41
N ILE A 295 0.90 24.89 17.75
CA ILE A 295 1.67 24.06 16.81
C ILE A 295 2.25 24.91 15.68
N TRP A 296 1.47 25.84 15.11
CA TRP A 296 1.97 26.73 14.06
C TRP A 296 3.13 27.62 14.55
N ARG A 297 2.95 28.30 15.69
CA ARG A 297 3.97 29.19 16.29
C ARG A 297 5.28 28.44 16.54
N MET A 298 5.19 27.23 17.09
CA MET A 298 6.36 26.36 17.28
C MET A 298 7.01 25.93 15.96
N LEU A 299 6.23 25.51 14.95
CA LEU A 299 6.78 25.12 13.65
C LEU A 299 7.50 26.28 12.95
N GLU A 300 6.92 27.47 13.04
CA GLU A 300 7.48 28.66 12.41
C GLU A 300 8.78 29.12 13.08
N GLY A 301 8.85 29.08 14.42
CA GLY A 301 10.02 29.54 15.18
C GLY A 301 11.16 28.53 15.30
N THR A 302 10.89 27.24 15.14
CA THR A 302 11.90 26.17 15.31
C THR A 302 12.30 25.45 14.02
N GLY A 303 11.53 25.61 12.94
CA GLY A 303 11.74 24.86 11.70
C GLY A 303 11.59 23.34 11.87
N CYS A 304 10.95 22.88 12.94
CA CYS A 304 10.67 21.46 13.15
C CYS A 304 9.69 20.92 12.11
N ARG A 305 9.69 19.60 11.93
CA ARG A 305 8.68 18.93 11.10
C ARG A 305 7.36 18.89 11.86
N LEU A 306 6.23 18.86 11.15
CA LEU A 306 4.91 18.73 11.79
C LEU A 306 4.87 17.55 12.79
N GLY A 307 5.34 16.37 12.35
CA GLY A 307 5.42 15.18 13.19
C GLY A 307 6.43 15.23 14.35
N GLU A 308 7.35 16.21 14.35
CA GLU A 308 8.25 16.43 15.49
C GLU A 308 7.52 17.23 16.58
N VAL A 309 6.68 18.20 16.20
CA VAL A 309 5.92 19.08 17.11
C VAL A 309 4.61 18.43 17.58
N SER A 310 3.87 17.80 16.66
CA SER A 310 2.62 17.09 17.00
C SER A 310 2.95 15.84 17.80
N GLY A 311 2.38 15.72 19.01
CA GLY A 311 2.67 14.60 19.92
C GLY A 311 3.92 14.76 20.78
N LEU A 312 4.41 16.00 20.99
CA LEU A 312 5.39 16.28 22.04
C LEU A 312 4.86 15.90 23.42
N LEU A 313 5.71 15.32 24.27
CA LEU A 313 5.42 15.13 25.69
C LEU A 313 5.82 16.39 26.48
N VAL A 314 5.24 16.58 27.66
CA VAL A 314 5.65 17.67 28.58
C VAL A 314 7.13 17.53 28.92
N ALA A 315 7.59 16.30 29.17
CA ALA A 315 8.99 15.98 29.44
C ALA A 315 9.96 16.32 28.29
N ASP A 316 9.48 16.52 27.06
CA ASP A 316 10.32 16.93 25.93
C ASP A 316 10.55 18.45 25.87
N VAL A 317 9.79 19.24 26.64
CA VAL A 317 9.90 20.70 26.69
C VAL A 317 10.68 21.10 27.93
N VAL A 318 11.88 21.66 27.75
CA VAL A 318 12.71 22.11 28.86
C VAL A 318 12.69 23.63 28.90
N LEU A 319 11.99 24.17 29.91
CA LEU A 319 11.78 25.62 30.08
C LEU A 319 12.75 26.23 31.10
N ASP A 320 13.22 25.45 32.08
CA ASP A 320 14.05 25.92 33.21
C ASP A 320 15.55 26.12 32.88
N GLY A 321 15.90 26.29 31.60
CA GLY A 321 17.28 26.47 31.15
C GLY A 321 17.62 27.91 30.78
N ALA A 322 18.91 28.26 30.83
CA ALA A 322 19.40 29.55 30.31
C ALA A 322 19.00 29.79 28.83
N ILE A 323 18.86 28.70 28.07
CA ILE A 323 18.23 28.68 26.75
C ILE A 323 17.19 27.56 26.78
N PRO A 324 15.89 27.87 26.85
CA PRO A 324 14.83 26.87 26.75
C PRO A 324 14.92 26.09 25.43
N TYR A 325 14.60 24.80 25.44
CA TYR A 325 14.73 23.96 24.25
C TYR A 325 13.73 22.81 24.19
N LEU A 326 13.45 22.37 22.96
CA LEU A 326 12.78 21.11 22.67
C LEU A 326 13.82 19.98 22.60
N ASN A 327 13.64 18.96 23.42
CA ASN A 327 14.44 17.75 23.39
C ASN A 327 13.77 16.73 22.45
N LEU A 328 14.14 16.76 21.17
CA LEU A 328 13.60 15.82 20.20
C LEU A 328 14.28 14.46 20.39
N VAL A 329 13.58 13.53 21.03
CA VAL A 329 14.02 12.14 21.23
C VAL A 329 13.00 11.16 20.63
N HIS A 330 13.44 9.90 20.45
CA HIS A 330 12.56 8.82 20.03
C HIS A 330 11.66 8.40 21.18
N HIS A 331 10.36 8.35 20.92
CA HIS A 331 9.39 7.79 21.86
C HIS A 331 8.61 6.63 21.23
N PRO A 332 8.07 5.68 22.04
CA PRO A 332 7.25 4.58 21.53
C PRO A 332 6.04 5.03 20.71
N HIS A 333 5.39 6.14 21.11
CA HIS A 333 4.23 6.72 20.41
C HIS A 333 4.62 7.68 19.28
N ARG A 334 5.89 8.10 19.18
CA ARG A 334 6.36 9.10 18.20
C ARG A 334 7.76 8.76 17.69
N ARG A 335 7.84 8.23 16.47
CA ARG A 335 9.12 7.97 15.78
C ARG A 335 9.63 9.21 15.05
N LEU A 336 10.86 9.61 15.34
CA LEU A 336 11.60 10.56 14.52
C LEU A 336 12.12 9.88 13.24
N LYS A 337 12.10 10.62 12.12
CA LYS A 337 12.33 10.05 10.78
C LYS A 337 13.73 9.44 10.60
N THR A 338 14.75 9.95 11.27
CA THR A 338 16.15 9.52 11.16
C THR A 338 16.88 9.69 12.49
N ALA A 339 17.99 8.97 12.71
CA ALA A 339 18.82 9.13 13.90
C ALA A 339 19.28 10.59 14.10
N GLY A 340 19.65 11.29 13.01
CA GLY A 340 19.98 12.72 13.04
C GLY A 340 18.80 13.67 13.29
N SER A 341 17.59 13.15 13.49
CA SER A 341 16.46 13.95 13.95
C SER A 341 16.45 14.09 15.48
N VAL A 342 17.21 13.25 16.20
CA VAL A 342 17.44 13.39 17.63
C VAL A 342 18.34 14.58 17.88
N ARG A 343 17.80 15.66 18.45
CA ARG A 343 18.52 16.92 18.64
C ARG A 343 17.80 17.81 19.66
N ARG A 344 18.56 18.74 20.26
CA ARG A 344 18.00 19.84 21.03
C ARG A 344 17.76 21.02 20.11
N VAL A 345 16.56 21.60 20.13
CA VAL A 345 16.18 22.77 19.33
C VAL A 345 15.84 23.92 20.25
N PRO A 346 16.57 25.04 20.20
CA PRO A 346 16.29 26.17 21.08
C PRO A 346 14.91 26.78 20.79
N LEU A 347 14.21 27.17 21.85
CA LEU A 347 12.94 27.89 21.81
C LEU A 347 13.22 29.38 22.02
N ILE A 348 12.80 30.20 21.06
CA ILE A 348 13.06 31.64 21.06
C ILE A 348 11.78 32.37 20.61
N GLY A 349 11.47 33.49 21.28
CA GLY A 349 10.33 34.35 20.95
C GLY A 349 8.99 33.62 20.99
N GLU A 350 8.19 33.80 19.96
CA GLU A 350 6.85 33.20 19.79
C GLU A 350 6.80 31.67 19.98
N ALA A 351 7.89 30.96 19.67
CA ALA A 351 7.92 29.51 19.86
C ALA A 351 8.05 29.12 21.34
N LEU A 352 8.73 29.93 22.15
CA LEU A 352 8.84 29.73 23.60
C LEU A 352 7.50 29.99 24.28
N GLU A 353 6.85 31.11 23.96
CA GLU A 353 5.51 31.44 24.49
C GLU A 353 4.51 30.33 24.14
N ALA A 354 4.50 29.87 22.89
CA ALA A 354 3.62 28.79 22.47
C ALA A 354 3.92 27.45 23.17
N ALA A 355 5.19 27.19 23.53
CA ALA A 355 5.57 26.00 24.28
C ALA A 355 5.12 26.10 25.74
N GLN A 356 5.27 27.26 26.38
CA GLN A 356 4.79 27.52 27.74
C GLN A 356 3.27 27.35 27.83
N GLU A 357 2.52 28.02 26.95
CA GLU A 357 1.06 27.89 26.90
C GLU A 357 0.58 26.45 26.69
N ALA A 358 1.38 25.64 25.99
CA ALA A 358 1.05 24.26 25.72
C ALA A 358 1.34 23.35 26.93
N VAL A 359 2.39 23.65 27.71
CA VAL A 359 2.68 22.97 29.00
C VAL A 359 1.60 23.34 30.02
N ASP A 360 1.30 24.63 30.19
CA ASP A 360 0.27 25.11 31.12
C ASP A 360 -1.10 24.48 30.82
N ALA A 361 -1.45 24.38 29.54
CA ALA A 361 -2.70 23.75 29.11
C ALA A 361 -2.73 22.23 29.33
N ALA A 362 -1.57 21.57 29.38
CA ALA A 362 -1.46 20.14 29.70
C ALA A 362 -1.58 19.91 31.21
N GLU A 363 -1.04 20.81 32.04
CA GLU A 363 -1.10 20.72 33.50
C GLU A 363 -2.49 21.07 34.07
N GLY A 364 -3.27 21.91 33.36
CA GLY A 364 -4.64 22.26 33.74
C GLY A 364 -5.72 21.19 33.47
N GLY A 365 -5.36 20.06 32.84
CA GLY A 365 -6.24 18.89 32.68
C GLY A 365 -6.08 17.90 33.84
N THR A 366 -7.16 17.25 34.28
CA THR A 366 -7.18 16.33 35.45
C THR A 366 -5.91 15.47 35.55
N PRO A 367 -5.16 15.51 36.66
CA PRO A 367 -3.81 14.97 36.72
C PRO A 367 -3.83 13.46 36.85
N CYS A 368 -3.51 12.75 35.77
CA CYS A 368 -3.12 11.35 35.79
C CYS A 368 -2.13 11.09 34.64
N SER A 369 -0.84 11.02 34.98
CA SER A 369 0.30 10.49 34.21
C SER A 369 1.23 11.52 33.53
N PRO A 370 2.57 11.33 33.62
CA PRO A 370 3.59 12.15 32.94
C PRO A 370 3.64 11.97 31.40
N ASP A 371 2.76 11.13 30.84
CA ASP A 371 2.66 10.81 29.41
C ASP A 371 1.71 11.73 28.62
N MET A 372 1.28 12.86 29.21
CA MET A 372 0.36 13.80 28.55
C MET A 372 1.03 14.49 27.36
N ALA A 373 0.41 14.36 26.19
CA ALA A 373 0.87 15.01 24.96
C ALA A 373 0.48 16.50 24.95
N VAL A 374 1.50 17.37 24.97
CA VAL A 374 1.44 18.85 24.91
C VAL A 374 0.70 19.37 23.68
N CYS A 375 0.67 18.57 22.61
CA CYS A 375 0.04 18.90 21.33
C CYS A 375 -0.78 17.73 20.80
N ALA A 376 -1.71 17.21 21.60
CA ALA A 376 -2.67 16.21 21.15
C ALA A 376 -3.67 16.84 20.16
N VAL A 377 -3.50 16.56 18.87
CA VAL A 377 -4.49 16.90 17.84
C VAL A 377 -5.36 15.67 17.59
N ARG A 378 -6.61 15.69 18.06
CA ARG A 378 -7.66 14.83 17.52
C ARG A 378 -8.09 15.45 16.19
N MET A 379 -7.48 15.04 15.07
CA MET A 379 -7.86 15.55 13.76
C MET A 379 -9.25 15.03 13.39
N GLU A 380 -10.28 15.86 13.56
CA GLU A 380 -11.60 15.61 12.96
C GLU A 380 -11.57 15.88 11.43
N PRO A 381 -12.44 15.24 10.62
CA PRO A 381 -12.28 15.17 9.17
C PRO A 381 -12.57 16.48 8.40
N ARG A 382 -12.77 17.62 9.07
CA ARG A 382 -13.48 18.79 8.51
C ARG A 382 -12.63 19.89 7.86
N GLN A 383 -11.30 19.76 7.75
CA GLN A 383 -10.44 20.83 7.24
C GLN A 383 -9.89 20.56 5.82
N ARG A 384 -10.77 20.54 4.81
CA ARG A 384 -10.38 20.54 3.38
C ARG A 384 -10.67 21.86 2.64
N SER A 385 -11.18 22.90 3.30
CA SER A 385 -11.71 24.10 2.62
C SER A 385 -10.88 25.37 2.69
N CYS A 386 -9.69 25.38 3.33
CA CYS A 386 -8.88 26.61 3.38
C CYS A 386 -7.76 26.56 2.33
N GLY A 387 -7.90 27.32 1.24
CA GLY A 387 -6.96 27.41 0.12
C GLY A 387 -5.62 28.10 0.42
N MET A 388 -5.32 28.42 1.69
CA MET A 388 -4.13 29.17 2.11
C MET A 388 -3.21 28.44 3.09
N CYS A 389 -3.44 27.15 3.36
CA CYS A 389 -2.56 26.38 4.24
C CYS A 389 -1.25 26.01 3.53
N ALA A 390 -0.17 26.72 3.84
CA ALA A 390 1.16 26.34 3.36
C ALA A 390 1.58 24.99 3.97
N PRO A 391 2.10 24.03 3.17
CA PRO A 391 2.47 22.72 3.69
C PRO A 391 3.69 22.83 4.62
N SER A 392 3.71 22.05 5.72
CA SER A 392 4.77 22.05 6.76
C SER A 392 6.22 22.11 6.24
N PRO A 393 6.60 21.39 5.17
CA PRO A 393 7.94 21.51 4.59
C PRO A 393 8.29 22.91 4.06
N THR A 394 7.30 23.69 3.59
CA THR A 394 7.49 25.06 3.10
C THR A 394 7.76 26.03 4.25
N ILE A 395 7.08 25.85 5.40
CA ILE A 395 7.32 26.63 6.63
C ILE A 395 8.77 26.41 7.09
N ARG A 396 9.20 25.15 7.16
CA ARG A 396 10.57 24.78 7.52
C ARG A 396 11.62 25.38 6.59
N ARG A 397 11.38 25.37 5.27
CA ARG A 397 12.30 26.00 4.30
C ARG A 397 12.36 27.51 4.48
N SER A 398 11.21 28.14 4.75
CA SER A 398 11.13 29.58 5.03
C SER A 398 11.92 29.97 6.28
N TRP A 399 11.82 29.19 7.37
CA TRP A 399 12.65 29.36 8.57
C TRP A 399 14.14 29.22 8.25
N SER A 400 14.53 28.13 7.56
CA SER A 400 15.94 27.88 7.23
C SER A 400 16.56 29.01 6.40
N ILE A 401 15.80 29.59 5.47
CA ILE A 401 16.26 30.69 4.64
C ILE A 401 16.36 31.98 5.46
N ARG A 402 15.38 32.27 6.33
CA ARG A 402 15.44 33.43 7.23
C ARG A 402 16.66 33.38 8.15
N CYS A 403 16.93 32.24 8.79
CA CYS A 403 18.12 32.06 9.63
C CYS A 403 19.41 32.27 8.86
N ALA A 404 19.50 31.75 7.63
CA ALA A 404 20.69 31.93 6.78
C ALA A 404 20.88 33.40 6.35
N THR A 405 19.78 34.14 6.13
CA THR A 405 19.85 35.56 5.81
C THR A 405 20.26 36.40 7.01
N THR A 406 19.70 36.16 8.21
CA THR A 406 20.09 36.88 9.43
C THR A 406 21.53 36.63 9.84
N TRP A 407 22.06 35.41 9.64
CA TRP A 407 23.47 35.08 9.86
C TRP A 407 24.44 35.76 8.89
N LYS A 408 23.99 36.17 7.70
CA LYS A 408 24.83 36.88 6.72
C LYS A 408 24.85 38.40 6.93
N THR A 409 23.92 38.93 7.70
CA THR A 409 23.73 40.37 7.93
C THR A 409 24.16 40.85 9.31
N GLY A 410 24.50 39.93 10.22
CA GLY A 410 25.11 40.22 11.52
C GLY A 410 26.53 39.71 11.54
#